data_AF-A0A8T5EF19-F1
#
_entry.id   AF-A0A8T5EF19-F1
#
_cell.length_a   1.000
_cell.length_b   1.000
_cell.length_c   1.000
_cell.angle_alpha   90.00
_cell.angle_beta   90.00
_cell.angle_gamma   90.00
#
_symmetry.space_group_name_H-M   'P 1'
#
loop_
_entity.id
_entity.type
_entity.pdbx_description
1 polymer ?
#
loop_
_entity_poly.entity_id
_entity_poly.type
_entity_poly.pdbx_seq_one_letter_code
_entity_poly.pdbx_strand_id
1 'polypeptide(L)'
;PSWIKNNAGWWADGTIDDDSFVSGIEYLIKENILHISSNFVESTSDEIPSWIKNNAGWWADGTIDDDSFVSGIEYLVNNGIISVN
;
A
#
# COMPACT_ATOMS: atom_id res chain seq x y z
N PRO A 1 7.91 -4.61 -9.45
CA PRO A 1 9.38 -4.51 -9.35
C PRO A 1 9.86 -4.91 -7.94
N SER A 2 11.04 -5.51 -7.78
CA SER A 2 11.51 -5.97 -6.45
C SER A 2 11.69 -4.84 -5.44
N TRP A 3 11.91 -3.59 -5.90
CA TRP A 3 12.04 -2.43 -5.02
C TRP A 3 10.77 -2.15 -4.20
N ILE A 4 9.59 -2.60 -4.66
CA ILE A 4 8.31 -2.38 -3.96
C ILE A 4 8.29 -3.18 -2.65
N LYS A 5 8.80 -4.41 -2.66
CA LYS A 5 8.93 -5.24 -1.45
C LYS A 5 9.89 -4.62 -0.44
N ASN A 6 10.98 -4.01 -0.90
CA ASN A 6 11.89 -3.29 -0.01
C ASN A 6 11.20 -2.10 0.65
N ASN A 7 10.42 -1.31 -0.10
CA ASN A 7 9.67 -0.19 0.46
C ASN A 7 8.63 -0.64 1.48
N ALA A 8 7.94 -1.77 1.22
CA ALA A 8 7.00 -2.35 2.17
C ALA A 8 7.68 -2.78 3.48
N GLY A 9 8.87 -3.39 3.40
CA GLY A 9 9.67 -3.74 4.58
C GLY A 9 10.12 -2.50 5.35
N TRP A 10 10.67 -1.50 4.66
CA TRP A 10 11.07 -0.24 5.28
C TRP A 10 9.91 0.49 5.95
N TRP A 11 8.70 0.40 5.37
CA TRP A 11 7.52 0.98 5.97
C TRP A 11 7.12 0.23 7.25
N ALA A 12 7.09 -1.11 7.21
CA ALA A 12 6.80 -1.93 8.38
C ALA A 12 7.79 -1.71 9.53
N ASP A 13 9.07 -1.54 9.21
CA ASP A 13 10.14 -1.25 10.17
C ASP A 13 10.15 0.21 10.66
N GLY A 14 9.28 1.07 10.11
CA GLY A 14 9.23 2.50 10.46
C GLY A 14 10.41 3.32 9.94
N THR A 15 11.17 2.77 8.98
CA THR A 15 12.25 3.49 8.30
C THR A 15 11.70 4.56 7.36
N ILE A 16 10.55 4.29 6.74
CA ILE A 16 9.77 5.31 6.00
C ILE A 16 8.42 5.53 6.68
N ASP A 17 7.91 6.76 6.58
CA ASP A 17 6.62 7.14 7.11
C ASP A 17 5.47 6.73 6.18
N ASP A 18 4.25 6.88 6.70
CA ASP A 18 3.02 6.50 6.00
C ASP A 18 2.85 7.30 4.71
N ASP A 19 3.16 8.60 4.72
CA ASP A 19 3.09 9.47 3.54
C ASP A 19 4.06 9.03 2.42
N SER A 20 5.29 8.65 2.78
CA SER A 20 6.27 8.12 1.81
C SER A 20 5.81 6.80 1.19
N PHE A 21 5.22 5.92 2.01
CA PHE A 21 4.69 4.64 1.53
C PHE A 21 3.48 4.86 0.59
N VAL A 22 2.52 5.68 1.00
CA VAL A 22 1.34 6.05 0.21
C VAL A 22 1.73 6.65 -1.14
N SER A 23 2.66 7.61 -1.14
CA SER A 23 3.17 8.23 -2.38
C SER A 23 3.76 7.19 -3.34
N GLY A 24 4.47 6.18 -2.81
CA GLY A 24 5.01 5.08 -3.59
C GLY A 24 3.92 4.20 -4.22
N ILE A 25 2.86 3.91 -3.46
CA ILE A 25 1.71 3.15 -3.96
C ILE A 25 0.95 3.92 -5.04
N GLU A 26 0.69 5.21 -4.82
CA GLU A 26 0.05 6.08 -5.81
C GLU A 26 0.82 6.11 -7.13
N TYR A 27 2.15 6.24 -7.06
CA TYR A 27 3.01 6.17 -8.24
C TYR A 27 2.86 4.83 -8.98
N LEU A 28 2.85 3.71 -8.26
CA LEU A 28 2.71 2.38 -8.85
C LEU A 28 1.37 2.19 -9.58
N ILE A 29 0.29 2.75 -9.03
CA ILE A 29 -1.03 2.69 -9.66
C ILE A 29 -1.05 3.61 -10.90
N LYS A 30 -0.50 4.82 -10.81
CA LYS A 30 -0.41 5.79 -11.92
C LYS A 30 0.38 5.26 -13.12
N GLU A 31 1.50 4.59 -12.84
CA GLU A 31 2.32 3.95 -13.88
C GLU A 31 1.75 2.61 -14.37
N ASN A 32 0.55 2.22 -13.91
CA ASN A 32 -0.11 0.97 -14.27
C ASN A 32 0.75 -0.28 -13.98
N ILE A 33 1.59 -0.20 -12.94
CA ILE A 33 2.44 -1.29 -12.43
C ILE A 33 1.66 -2.14 -11.43
N LEU A 34 0.85 -1.50 -10.59
CA LEU A 34 -0.03 -2.15 -9.62
C LEU A 34 -1.49 -1.92 -10.04
N HIS A 35 -2.22 -3.00 -10.30
CA HIS A 35 -3.57 -2.95 -10.84
C HIS A 35 -4.56 -3.13 -9.69
N ILE A 36 -5.42 -2.14 -9.47
CA ILE A 36 -6.45 -2.16 -8.42
C ILE A 36 -7.82 -2.01 -9.07
N SER A 37 -8.75 -2.88 -8.67
CA SER A 37 -10.14 -2.84 -9.14
C SER A 37 -11.01 -2.05 -8.16
N SER A 38 -10.67 -0.79 -7.90
CA SER A 38 -11.39 0.03 -6.92
C SER A 38 -12.09 1.22 -7.57
N ASN A 39 -13.30 1.49 -7.10
CA ASN A 39 -13.99 2.73 -7.40
C ASN A 39 -13.36 3.81 -6.53
N PHE A 40 -12.65 4.73 -7.17
CA PHE A 40 -12.09 5.90 -6.54
C PHE A 40 -13.08 6.60 -5.60
N VAL A 41 -12.69 6.71 -4.33
CA VAL A 41 -13.41 7.47 -3.31
C VAL A 41 -12.58 8.71 -2.99
N GLU A 42 -13.24 9.86 -2.82
CA GLU A 42 -12.56 11.06 -2.31
C GLU A 42 -11.87 10.78 -0.97
N SER A 43 -10.71 11.39 -0.77
CA SER A 43 -9.87 11.06 0.38
C SER A 43 -10.59 11.36 1.70
N THR A 44 -10.79 10.36 2.54
CA THR A 44 -11.14 10.57 3.95
C THR A 44 -9.82 10.55 4.72
N SER A 45 -9.60 11.49 5.63
CA SER A 45 -8.32 11.62 6.35
C SER A 45 -8.15 10.53 7.42
N ASP A 46 -8.48 9.30 7.10
CA ASP A 46 -8.44 8.17 8.00
C ASP A 46 -7.01 7.60 8.07
N GLU A 47 -6.59 7.31 9.29
CA GLU A 47 -5.25 6.78 9.60
C GLU A 47 -5.07 5.37 9.03
N ILE A 48 -3.87 5.04 8.54
CA ILE A 48 -3.59 3.71 8.00
C ILE A 48 -3.71 2.66 9.12
N PRO A 49 -4.59 1.65 8.98
CA PRO A 49 -4.70 0.61 9.99
C PRO A 49 -3.40 -0.18 10.17
N SER A 50 -3.02 -0.45 11.41
CA SER A 50 -1.76 -1.15 11.72
C SER A 50 -1.67 -2.56 11.12
N TRP A 51 -2.81 -3.22 10.84
CA TRP A 51 -2.81 -4.53 10.19
C TRP A 51 -2.26 -4.47 8.75
N ILE A 52 -2.42 -3.35 8.05
CA ILE A 52 -1.87 -3.15 6.70
C ILE A 52 -0.36 -2.99 6.77
N LYS A 53 0.12 -2.27 7.80
CA LYS A 53 1.55 -2.13 8.09
C LYS A 53 2.21 -3.47 8.40
N ASN A 54 1.53 -4.31 9.19
CA ASN A 54 1.98 -5.68 9.45
C ASN A 54 2.00 -6.52 8.16
N ASN A 55 0.96 -6.43 7.33
CA ASN A 55 0.90 -7.13 6.05
C ASN A 55 2.06 -6.71 5.12
N ALA A 56 2.44 -5.44 5.10
CA ALA A 56 3.58 -4.98 4.32
C ALA A 56 4.90 -5.63 4.75
N GLY A 57 5.12 -5.78 6.06
CA GLY A 57 6.27 -6.52 6.60
C GLY A 57 6.22 -7.99 6.20
N TRP A 58 5.08 -8.66 6.40
CA TRP A 58 4.91 -10.06 5.98
C TRP A 58 5.10 -10.26 4.48
N TRP A 59 4.71 -9.29 3.66
CA TRP A 59 4.89 -9.35 2.22
C TRP A 59 6.35 -9.17 1.81
N ALA A 60 7.07 -8.27 2.48
CA ALA A 60 8.51 -8.07 2.30
C ALA A 60 9.30 -9.33 2.69
N ASP A 61 8.88 -10.01 3.76
CA ASP A 61 9.48 -11.26 4.23
C ASP A 61 9.05 -12.49 3.39
N GLY A 62 8.13 -12.32 2.45
CA GLY A 62 7.59 -13.41 1.63
C GLY A 62 6.68 -14.38 2.40
N THR A 63 6.17 -13.96 3.56
CA THR A 63 5.22 -14.72 4.38
C THR A 63 3.81 -14.68 3.80
N ILE A 64 3.42 -13.56 3.18
CA ILE A 64 2.18 -13.45 2.40
C ILE A 64 2.49 -13.21 0.92
N ASP A 65 1.57 -13.63 0.06
CA ASP A 65 1.68 -13.46 -1.38
C ASP A 65 1.27 -12.05 -1.84
N ASP A 66 1.51 -11.78 -3.13
CA ASP A 66 1.24 -10.48 -3.73
C ASP A 66 -0.27 -10.15 -3.69
N ASP A 67 -1.16 -11.14 -3.87
CA ASP A 67 -2.61 -10.94 -3.83
C ASP A 67 -3.12 -10.54 -2.43
N SER A 68 -2.55 -11.14 -1.37
CA SER A 68 -2.86 -10.78 0.02
C SER A 68 -2.44 -9.35 0.35
N PHE A 69 -1.28 -8.93 -0.15
CA PHE A 69 -0.80 -7.56 0.01
C PHE A 69 -1.65 -6.57 -0.80
N VAL A 70 -1.93 -6.88 -2.07
CA VAL A 70 -2.78 -6.05 -2.95
C VAL A 70 -4.17 -5.87 -2.36
N SER A 71 -4.78 -6.91 -1.79
CA SER A 71 -6.07 -6.79 -1.08
C SER A 71 -6.06 -5.76 0.04
N GLY A 72 -4.93 -5.63 0.75
CA GLY A 72 -4.73 -4.57 1.76
C GLY A 72 -4.67 -3.18 1.15
N ILE A 73 -4.01 -3.03 0.00
CA ILE A 73 -3.99 -1.75 -0.73
C ILE A 73 -5.35 -1.40 -1.31
N GLU A 74 -6.08 -2.37 -1.87
CA GLU A 74 -7.45 -2.17 -2.34
C GLU A 74 -8.35 -1.67 -1.21
N TYR A 75 -8.18 -2.18 0.02
CA TYR A 75 -8.87 -1.65 1.18
C TYR A 75 -8.56 -0.17 1.40
N LEU A 76 -7.28 0.24 1.33
CA LEU A 76 -6.89 1.64 1.52
C LEU A 76 -7.52 2.56 0.46
N VAL A 77 -7.53 2.15 -0.80
CA VAL A 77 -8.14 2.93 -1.89
C VAL A 77 -9.66 3.00 -1.73
N ASN A 78 -10.31 1.87 -1.43
CA ASN A 78 -11.76 1.80 -1.23
C ASN A 78 -12.25 2.62 -0.03
N ASN A 79 -11.41 2.82 0.98
CA ASN A 79 -11.74 3.65 2.14
C ASN A 79 -11.25 5.10 1.98
N GLY A 80 -10.73 5.51 0.81
CA GLY A 80 -10.27 6.89 0.60
C GLY A 80 -9.01 7.26 1.38
N ILE A 81 -8.28 6.29 1.94
CA ILE A 81 -7.01 6.57 2.64
C ILE A 81 -5.90 6.85 1.61
N ILE A 82 -5.90 6.11 0.50
CA ILE A 82 -5.04 6.37 -0.66
C ILE A 82 -5.87 7.00 -1.76
N SER A 83 -5.36 8.10 -2.32
CA SER A 83 -6.03 8.87 -3.37
C SER A 83 -5.21 8.87 -4.65
N VAL A 84 -5.73 8.28 -5.71
CA VAL A 84 -4.95 8.09 -6.94
C VAL A 84 -5.29 9.16 -7.99
N ASN A 85 -5.15 10.43 -7.64
CA ASN A 85 -5.64 11.53 -8.49
C ASN A 85 -4.90 11.67 -9.83
#